data_AF-D7CET9-F1
#
_entry.id   AF-D7CET9-F1
#
_cell.length_a   1.000
_cell.length_b   1.000
_cell.length_c   1.000
_cell.angle_alpha   90.00
_cell.angle_beta   90.00
_cell.angle_gamma   90.00
#
_symmetry.space_group_name_H-M   'P 1'
#
loop_
_entity.id
_entity.type
_entity.pdbx_description
1 polymer ?
#
loop_
_entity_poly.entity_id
_entity_poly.type
_entity_poly.pdbx_seq_one_letter_code
_entity_poly.pdbx_strand_id
1 'polypeptide(L)'
;MAQRPKGERVVRMSVEQPLWRALTAYRVLTLLYALTLYAYGYDNYDHPLGAGAYMAVLTVWTALTVRMVSSAERCTLRFLAGDLTVAVVGILLTPLVDTHDRIAEGTPTLPSIWTAGAVLGFAIKGGWRWAAWASTVVCAANIIERGGFAQDAVHMLMLVWVASVAIGYVVEVARASERTLARALRIEAATRERERLARDIHDSVLQVLAMVQRRGAAIGGEAAELGQMAGEQEIALRTLISTGPATGPATAAAESVEPAGAVLLKVAADAPAADGSGAAEGERSDLLALLAPHAGSHVTLSGPGTAVPLPAEAAAELAAAVGAALDNVRVHAGDDAHAWILVEDEPDAVTVTVRDDGPGIPEGRLADAEREGRLGVALSIRGRLRDLGGSADWISAPGQGTEVELSVPRQGETGR
;
A
#
# COMPACT_ATOMS: atom_id res chain seq x y z
N MET A 1 46.25 4.37 2.35
CA MET A 1 45.46 4.50 3.59
C MET A 1 44.07 5.00 3.19
N ALA A 2 43.16 4.08 2.84
CA ALA A 2 41.86 4.43 2.27
C ALA A 2 40.86 4.75 3.39
N GLN A 3 40.36 5.99 3.43
CA GLN A 3 39.29 6.42 4.32
C GLN A 3 37.98 5.72 3.91
N ARG A 4 37.45 4.88 4.79
CA ARG A 4 36.08 4.37 4.67
C ARG A 4 35.09 5.52 4.83
N PRO A 5 34.07 5.64 3.97
CA PRO A 5 33.03 6.66 4.13
C PRO A 5 32.27 6.41 5.44
N LYS A 6 32.13 7.47 6.26
CA LYS A 6 31.28 7.52 7.44
C LYS A 6 29.84 7.22 6.98
N GLY A 7 29.31 6.07 7.40
CA GLY A 7 27.90 5.75 7.19
C GLY A 7 27.03 6.83 7.82
N GLU A 8 26.29 7.56 7.00
CA GLU A 8 25.18 8.39 7.46
C GLU A 8 24.24 7.49 8.25
N ARG A 9 24.17 7.77 9.55
CA ARG A 9 23.27 7.08 10.45
C ARG A 9 21.88 7.62 10.14
N VAL A 10 21.20 7.04 9.16
CA VAL A 10 19.80 7.33 8.85
C VAL A 10 19.02 7.11 10.14
N VAL A 11 18.66 8.20 10.81
CA VAL A 11 17.82 8.16 12.00
C VAL A 11 16.44 7.76 11.49
N ARG A 12 16.14 6.45 11.50
CA ARG A 12 14.76 5.99 11.41
C ARG A 12 14.02 6.59 12.60
N MET A 13 13.34 7.72 12.38
CA MET A 13 12.39 8.23 13.36
C MET A 13 11.22 7.26 13.38
N SER A 14 11.27 6.28 14.29
CA SER A 14 10.11 5.46 14.61
C SER A 14 9.14 6.30 15.41
N VAL A 15 7.94 6.53 14.88
CA VAL A 15 6.84 7.24 15.53
C VAL A 15 6.46 6.60 16.87
N GLU A 16 6.78 5.31 17.06
CA GLU A 16 6.52 4.60 18.31
C GLU A 16 7.45 5.03 19.46
N GLN A 17 8.71 5.39 19.18
CA GLN A 17 9.68 5.65 20.24
C GLN A 17 9.32 6.89 21.10
N PRO A 18 8.87 8.02 20.52
CA PRO A 18 8.32 9.13 21.30
C PRO A 18 7.10 8.74 22.15
N LEU A 19 6.21 7.89 21.62
CA LEU A 19 5.00 7.45 22.35
C LEU A 19 5.36 6.63 23.60
N TRP A 20 6.32 5.72 23.51
CA TRP A 20 6.79 4.95 24.68
C TRP A 20 7.49 5.82 25.73
N ARG A 21 8.23 6.84 25.30
CA ARG A 21 8.83 7.82 26.22
C ARG A 21 7.76 8.67 26.92
N ALA A 22 6.76 9.13 26.18
CA ALA A 22 5.62 9.86 26.73
C ALA A 22 4.86 9.01 27.75
N LEU A 23 4.61 7.73 27.45
CA LEU A 23 3.96 6.80 28.40
C LEU A 23 4.81 6.60 29.67
N THR A 24 6.14 6.50 29.53
CA THR A 24 7.05 6.38 30.68
C THR A 24 6.97 7.61 31.58
N ALA A 25 7.01 8.81 31.01
CA ALA A 25 6.87 10.06 31.76
C ALA A 25 5.49 10.18 32.41
N TYR A 26 4.42 9.82 31.66
CA TYR A 26 3.05 9.80 32.16
C TYR A 26 2.91 8.92 33.41
N ARG A 27 3.49 7.72 33.42
CA ARG A 27 3.43 6.81 34.58
C ARG A 27 4.09 7.38 35.83
N VAL A 28 5.24 8.05 35.67
CA VAL A 28 5.94 8.66 36.81
C VAL A 28 5.12 9.84 37.34
N LEU A 29 4.61 10.69 36.45
CA LEU A 29 3.80 11.84 36.83
C LEU A 29 2.50 11.43 37.53
N THR A 30 1.80 10.43 36.99
CA THR A 30 0.55 9.93 37.58
C THR A 30 0.77 9.16 38.89
N LEU A 31 1.91 8.48 39.06
CA LEU A 31 2.30 7.91 40.35
C LEU A 31 2.49 9.01 41.40
N LEU A 32 3.24 10.06 41.07
CA LEU A 32 3.46 11.20 41.98
C LEU A 32 2.14 11.89 42.35
N TYR A 33 1.25 12.03 41.38
CA TYR A 33 -0.09 12.56 41.60
C TYR A 33 -0.91 11.68 42.56
N ALA A 34 -0.93 10.36 42.35
CA ALA A 34 -1.61 9.43 43.25
C ALA A 34 -1.02 9.46 44.67
N LEU A 35 0.32 9.51 44.81
CA LEU A 35 1.00 9.67 46.10
C LEU A 35 0.63 10.98 46.79
N THR A 36 0.47 12.06 46.04
CA THR A 36 0.05 13.36 46.56
C THR A 36 -1.41 13.32 47.04
N LEU A 37 -2.31 12.69 46.28
CA LEU A 37 -3.70 12.49 46.71
C LEU A 37 -3.78 11.67 47.99
N TYR A 38 -3.02 10.57 48.07
CA TYR A 38 -2.94 9.75 49.27
C TYR A 38 -2.41 10.54 50.48
N ALA A 39 -1.33 11.31 50.31
CA ALA A 39 -0.75 12.11 51.39
C ALA A 39 -1.73 13.19 51.90
N TYR A 40 -2.47 13.84 50.99
CA TYR A 40 -3.48 14.84 51.36
C TYR A 40 -4.71 14.24 52.03
N GLY A 41 -5.10 13.02 51.59
CA GLY A 41 -6.25 12.30 52.12
C GLY A 41 -5.93 11.36 53.30
N TYR A 42 -4.70 11.34 53.82
CA TYR A 42 -4.23 10.30 54.74
C TYR A 42 -5.16 10.11 55.95
N ASP A 43 -5.55 11.20 56.60
CA ASP A 43 -6.41 11.16 57.79
C ASP A 43 -7.89 10.86 57.48
N ASN A 44 -8.27 10.88 56.21
CA ASN A 44 -9.65 10.65 55.75
C ASN A 44 -9.90 9.21 55.27
N TYR A 45 -8.88 8.35 55.28
CA TYR A 45 -9.04 6.92 54.96
C TYR A 45 -9.47 6.14 56.21
N ASP A 46 -10.38 5.18 56.05
CA ASP A 46 -10.75 4.24 57.12
C ASP A 46 -9.56 3.35 57.53
N HIS A 47 -8.74 2.96 56.55
CA HIS A 47 -7.56 2.12 56.75
C HIS A 47 -6.31 2.71 56.09
N PRO A 48 -5.72 3.79 56.65
CA PRO A 48 -4.63 4.53 56.01
C PRO A 48 -3.38 3.67 55.77
N LEU A 49 -3.08 2.71 56.65
CA LEU A 49 -1.98 1.77 56.45
C LEU A 49 -2.20 0.82 55.26
N GLY A 50 -3.46 0.44 54.99
CA GLY A 50 -3.82 -0.36 53.82
C GLY A 50 -3.61 0.40 52.51
N ALA A 51 -4.05 1.67 52.47
CA ALA A 51 -3.76 2.57 51.35
C ALA A 51 -2.25 2.73 51.16
N GLY A 52 -1.51 3.00 52.25
CA GLY A 52 -0.05 3.13 52.21
C GLY A 52 0.67 1.89 51.68
N ALA A 53 0.21 0.69 52.05
CA ALA A 53 0.75 -0.57 51.54
C ALA A 53 0.55 -0.68 50.01
N TYR A 54 -0.64 -0.35 49.51
CA TYR A 54 -0.88 -0.31 48.06
C TYR A 54 -0.01 0.72 47.35
N MET A 55 0.14 1.93 47.92
CA MET A 55 0.99 2.98 47.34
C MET A 55 2.47 2.56 47.29
N ALA A 56 2.95 1.84 48.29
CA ALA A 56 4.30 1.26 48.29
C ALA A 56 4.45 0.22 47.16
N VAL A 57 3.47 -0.68 47.00
CA VAL A 57 3.45 -1.66 45.90
C VAL A 57 3.44 -0.96 44.55
N LEU A 58 2.59 0.05 44.35
CA LEU A 58 2.48 0.81 43.10
C LEU A 58 3.80 1.54 42.77
N THR A 59 4.46 2.08 43.79
CA THR A 59 5.77 2.76 43.66
C THR A 59 6.85 1.78 43.24
N VAL A 60 6.97 0.64 43.93
CA VAL A 60 7.94 -0.40 43.61
C VAL A 60 7.66 -0.98 42.21
N TRP A 61 6.40 -1.27 41.90
CA TRP A 61 5.98 -1.75 40.59
C TRP A 61 6.37 -0.77 39.49
N THR A 62 6.07 0.52 39.66
CA THR A 62 6.41 1.56 38.67
C THR A 62 7.92 1.70 38.49
N ALA A 63 8.70 1.64 39.57
CA ALA A 63 10.17 1.70 39.51
C ALA A 63 10.77 0.50 38.77
N LEU A 64 10.31 -0.73 39.08
CA LEU A 64 10.78 -1.95 38.44
C LEU A 64 10.38 -2.04 36.95
N THR A 65 9.24 -1.45 36.59
CA THR A 65 8.67 -1.56 35.24
C THR A 65 9.02 -0.39 34.32
N VAL A 66 9.65 0.68 34.84
CA VAL A 66 9.99 1.90 34.07
C VAL A 66 10.78 1.57 32.80
N ARG A 67 11.68 0.60 32.87
CA ARG A 67 12.52 0.20 31.73
C ARG A 67 11.76 -0.69 30.74
N MET A 68 10.76 -1.45 31.20
CA MET A 68 9.92 -2.28 30.34
C MET A 68 8.97 -1.44 29.47
N VAL A 69 8.48 -0.32 30.01
CA VAL A 69 7.59 0.62 29.30
C VAL A 69 8.34 1.54 28.33
N SER A 70 9.68 1.59 28.39
CA SER A 70 10.48 2.47 27.54
C SER A 70 10.64 2.04 26.08
N SER A 71 10.23 0.82 25.71
CA SER A 71 10.27 0.35 24.31
C SER A 71 9.24 -0.74 24.00
N ALA A 72 8.80 -0.79 22.74
CA ALA A 72 7.92 -1.84 22.23
C ALA A 72 8.46 -3.26 22.46
N GLU A 73 9.76 -3.47 22.24
CA GLU A 73 10.43 -4.77 22.38
C GLU A 73 10.36 -5.33 23.81
N ARG A 74 10.47 -4.45 24.82
CA ARG A 74 10.49 -4.87 26.24
C ARG A 74 9.09 -4.96 26.83
N CYS A 75 8.14 -4.22 26.27
CA CYS A 75 6.76 -4.24 26.71
C CYS A 75 6.08 -5.53 26.23
N THR A 76 6.16 -6.62 27.00
CA THR A 76 5.53 -7.91 26.65
C THR A 76 4.04 -7.95 26.99
N LEU A 77 3.28 -8.87 26.40
CA LEU A 77 1.84 -9.02 26.73
C LEU A 77 1.63 -9.47 28.19
N ARG A 78 2.55 -10.29 28.72
CA ARG A 78 2.56 -10.68 30.14
C ARG A 78 2.75 -9.49 31.06
N PHE A 79 3.67 -8.59 30.70
CA PHE A 79 3.86 -7.34 31.43
C PHE A 79 2.59 -6.47 31.40
N LEU A 80 2.01 -6.23 30.22
CA LEU A 80 0.77 -5.44 30.10
C LEU A 80 -0.39 -6.04 30.91
N ALA A 81 -0.54 -7.36 30.90
CA ALA A 81 -1.54 -8.04 31.72
C ALA A 81 -1.30 -7.81 33.22
N GLY A 82 -0.07 -7.99 33.70
CA GLY A 82 0.28 -7.73 35.10
C GLY A 82 0.09 -6.25 35.49
N ASP A 83 0.41 -5.34 34.58
CA ASP A 83 0.25 -3.91 34.78
C ASP A 83 -1.21 -3.48 34.91
N LEU A 84 -2.08 -4.04 34.06
CA LEU A 84 -3.53 -3.89 34.18
C LEU A 84 -4.06 -4.53 35.47
N THR A 85 -3.51 -5.68 35.89
CA THR A 85 -3.89 -6.30 37.16
C THR A 85 -3.60 -5.38 38.35
N VAL A 86 -2.43 -4.73 38.39
CA VAL A 86 -2.11 -3.75 39.45
C VAL A 86 -3.14 -2.61 39.48
N ALA A 87 -3.49 -2.07 38.31
CA ALA A 87 -4.52 -1.04 38.20
C ALA A 87 -5.89 -1.51 38.72
N VAL A 88 -6.36 -2.69 38.27
CA VAL A 88 -7.67 -3.25 38.64
C VAL A 88 -7.72 -3.60 40.13
N VAL A 89 -6.67 -4.20 40.68
CA VAL A 89 -6.58 -4.52 42.10
C VAL A 89 -6.65 -3.24 42.93
N GLY A 90 -5.95 -2.17 42.54
CA GLY A 90 -6.04 -0.89 43.24
C GLY A 90 -7.45 -0.29 43.24
N ILE A 91 -8.17 -0.39 42.12
CA ILE A 91 -9.57 0.04 42.03
C ILE A 91 -10.43 -0.77 43.02
N LEU A 92 -10.35 -2.09 42.95
CA LEU A 92 -11.19 -2.98 43.78
C LEU A 92 -10.81 -2.98 45.26
N LEU A 93 -9.59 -2.56 45.61
CA LEU A 93 -9.18 -2.34 47.01
C LEU A 93 -9.67 -1.01 47.58
N THR A 94 -10.08 -0.06 46.74
CA THR A 94 -10.50 1.28 47.20
C THR A 94 -11.67 1.22 48.21
N PRO A 95 -12.74 0.42 48.01
CA PRO A 95 -13.85 0.32 48.96
C PRO A 95 -13.50 -0.34 50.30
N LEU A 96 -12.37 -1.04 50.37
CA LEU A 96 -11.89 -1.71 51.58
C LEU A 96 -11.03 -0.77 52.45
N VAL A 97 -10.69 0.40 51.94
CA VAL A 97 -9.66 1.27 52.51
C VAL A 97 -10.16 2.72 52.67
N ASP A 98 -11.06 3.15 51.79
CA ASP A 98 -11.71 4.45 51.81
C ASP A 98 -13.17 4.34 52.31
N THR A 99 -13.72 5.45 52.80
CA THR A 99 -15.09 5.51 53.31
C THR A 99 -16.10 5.48 52.17
N HIS A 100 -17.27 4.86 52.41
CA HIS A 100 -18.34 4.79 51.42
C HIS A 100 -18.87 6.18 51.01
N ASP A 101 -18.93 7.13 51.94
CA ASP A 101 -19.39 8.49 51.67
C ASP A 101 -18.46 9.23 50.68
N ARG A 102 -17.14 9.09 50.84
CA ARG A 102 -16.15 9.70 49.94
C ARG A 102 -16.17 9.08 48.54
N ILE A 103 -16.44 7.78 48.45
CA ILE A 103 -16.62 7.08 47.17
C ILE A 103 -17.88 7.60 46.46
N ALA A 104 -18.99 7.76 47.20
CA ALA A 104 -20.23 8.32 46.67
C ALA A 104 -20.08 9.77 46.19
N GLU A 105 -19.26 10.57 46.88
CA GLU A 105 -18.88 11.94 46.47
C GLU A 105 -17.96 11.98 45.23
N GLY A 106 -17.53 10.82 44.73
CA GLY A 106 -16.76 10.72 43.49
C GLY A 106 -15.25 10.93 43.66
N THR A 107 -14.72 10.68 44.86
CA THR A 107 -13.28 10.71 45.12
C THR A 107 -12.52 9.76 44.15
N PRO A 108 -11.33 10.13 43.66
CA PRO A 108 -10.53 9.23 42.83
C PRO A 108 -10.15 7.94 43.58
N THR A 109 -10.14 6.81 42.86
CA THR A 109 -9.67 5.52 43.39
C THR A 109 -8.18 5.55 43.75
N LEU A 110 -7.70 4.56 44.52
CA LEU A 110 -6.31 4.49 44.97
C LEU A 110 -5.26 4.68 43.85
N PRO A 111 -5.32 3.94 42.71
CA PRO A 111 -4.41 4.21 41.58
C PRO A 111 -4.74 5.48 40.80
N SER A 112 -5.93 6.07 40.95
CA SER A 112 -6.33 7.31 40.29
C SER A 112 -6.10 7.23 38.76
N ILE A 113 -5.63 8.32 38.15
CA ILE A 113 -5.32 8.42 36.73
C ILE A 113 -4.14 7.53 36.28
N TRP A 114 -3.39 6.90 37.20
CA TRP A 114 -2.34 5.95 36.82
C TRP A 114 -2.89 4.77 36.00
N THR A 115 -4.15 4.40 36.26
CA THR A 115 -4.88 3.34 35.52
C THR A 115 -4.94 3.58 34.02
N ALA A 116 -5.04 4.83 33.58
CA ALA A 116 -5.01 5.17 32.15
C ALA A 116 -3.65 4.84 31.51
N GLY A 117 -2.55 4.87 32.27
CA GLY A 117 -1.23 4.44 31.80
C GLY A 117 -1.20 2.96 31.42
N ALA A 118 -1.88 2.10 32.19
CA ALA A 118 -2.00 0.68 31.87
C ALA A 118 -2.78 0.46 30.56
N VAL A 119 -3.89 1.19 30.38
CA VAL A 119 -4.71 1.15 29.15
C VAL A 119 -3.94 1.70 27.94
N LEU A 120 -3.24 2.82 28.09
CA LEU A 120 -2.40 3.39 27.03
C LEU A 120 -1.29 2.41 26.59
N GLY A 121 -0.77 1.58 27.49
CA GLY A 121 0.16 0.51 27.14
C GLY A 121 -0.43 -0.48 26.13
N PHE A 122 -1.69 -0.87 26.29
CA PHE A 122 -2.42 -1.70 25.32
C PHE A 122 -2.72 -0.94 24.02
N ALA A 123 -3.08 0.34 24.10
CA ALA A 123 -3.33 1.17 22.93
C ALA A 123 -2.07 1.32 22.05
N ILE A 124 -0.94 1.68 22.67
CA ILE A 124 0.32 1.87 21.97
C ILE A 124 0.85 0.54 21.44
N LYS A 125 0.69 -0.57 22.17
CA LYS A 125 1.21 -1.86 21.70
C LYS A 125 0.30 -2.51 20.66
N GLY A 126 -0.98 -2.65 20.96
CA GLY A 126 -1.93 -3.48 20.23
C GLY A 126 -2.92 -2.72 19.34
N GLY A 127 -2.99 -1.40 19.42
CA GLY A 127 -3.98 -0.61 18.69
C GLY A 127 -5.33 -0.54 19.40
N TRP A 128 -6.37 -0.09 18.67
CA TRP A 128 -7.65 0.32 19.28
C TRP A 128 -8.43 -0.84 19.89
N ARG A 129 -8.36 -2.06 19.32
CA ARG A 129 -9.09 -3.23 19.82
C ARG A 129 -8.62 -3.64 21.22
N TRP A 130 -7.31 -3.60 21.43
CA TRP A 130 -6.70 -3.90 22.73
C TRP A 130 -6.91 -2.77 23.73
N ALA A 131 -6.89 -1.51 23.26
CA ALA A 131 -7.29 -0.37 24.08
C ALA A 131 -8.72 -0.51 24.59
N ALA A 132 -9.67 -0.83 23.70
CA ALA A 132 -11.08 -1.01 24.03
C ALA A 132 -11.31 -2.13 25.04
N TRP A 133 -10.58 -3.25 24.90
CA TRP A 133 -10.65 -4.34 25.87
C TRP A 133 -10.14 -3.90 27.24
N ALA A 134 -8.94 -3.31 27.31
CA ALA A 134 -8.33 -2.89 28.57
C ALA A 134 -9.15 -1.79 29.27
N SER A 135 -9.64 -0.80 28.52
CA SER A 135 -10.51 0.25 29.05
C SER A 135 -11.83 -0.33 29.57
N THR A 136 -12.43 -1.30 28.89
CA THR A 136 -13.66 -1.96 29.36
C THR A 136 -13.44 -2.68 30.69
N VAL A 137 -12.30 -3.35 30.86
CA VAL A 137 -11.94 -4.00 32.14
C VAL A 137 -11.80 -2.96 33.26
N VAL A 138 -11.12 -1.83 33.00
CA VAL A 138 -11.01 -0.73 33.97
C VAL A 138 -12.37 -0.12 34.28
N CYS A 139 -13.23 0.10 33.28
CA CYS A 139 -14.59 0.61 33.48
C CYS A 139 -15.43 -0.34 34.34
N ALA A 140 -15.39 -1.65 34.06
CA ALA A 140 -16.10 -2.64 34.86
C ALA A 140 -15.63 -2.62 36.33
N ALA A 141 -14.32 -2.53 36.58
CA ALA A 141 -13.78 -2.43 37.93
C ALA A 141 -14.28 -1.17 38.66
N ASN A 142 -14.34 -0.01 37.99
CA ASN A 142 -14.85 1.22 38.58
C ASN A 142 -16.37 1.16 38.85
N ILE A 143 -17.14 0.47 38.01
CA ILE A 143 -18.58 0.31 38.24
C ILE A 143 -18.85 -0.60 39.45
N ILE A 144 -18.05 -1.67 39.60
CA ILE A 144 -18.09 -2.55 40.77
C ILE A 144 -17.71 -1.78 42.04
N GLU A 145 -16.64 -0.98 41.97
CA GLU A 145 -16.16 -0.13 43.08
C GLU A 145 -17.24 0.83 43.57
N ARG A 146 -17.98 1.48 42.66
CA ARG A 146 -19.07 2.40 42.99
C ARG A 146 -20.39 1.72 43.37
N GLY A 147 -20.52 0.41 43.19
CA GLY A 147 -21.75 -0.34 43.47
C GLY A 147 -22.93 0.01 42.55
N GLY A 148 -22.70 0.65 41.40
CA GLY A 148 -23.79 1.02 40.47
C GLY A 148 -23.41 2.00 39.35
N PHE A 149 -24.39 2.29 38.49
CA PHE A 149 -24.25 3.19 37.34
C PHE A 149 -24.71 4.61 37.70
N ALA A 150 -23.89 5.36 38.43
CA ALA A 150 -24.12 6.79 38.63
C ALA A 150 -23.84 7.57 37.34
N GLN A 151 -24.71 8.49 36.95
CA GLN A 151 -24.64 9.20 35.66
C GLN A 151 -23.31 9.95 35.45
N ASP A 152 -22.81 10.62 36.49
CA ASP A 152 -21.52 11.34 36.43
C ASP A 152 -20.32 10.40 36.26
N ALA A 153 -20.38 9.24 36.91
CA ALA A 153 -19.35 8.20 36.78
C ALA A 153 -19.33 7.63 35.36
N VAL A 154 -20.51 7.33 34.79
CA VAL A 154 -20.62 6.80 33.42
C VAL A 154 -20.05 7.78 32.40
N HIS A 155 -20.30 9.09 32.54
CA HIS A 155 -19.74 10.09 31.65
C HIS A 155 -18.20 10.12 31.69
N MET A 156 -17.61 10.16 32.88
CA MET A 156 -16.15 10.16 33.04
C MET A 156 -15.51 8.87 32.51
N LEU A 157 -16.12 7.72 32.79
CA LEU A 157 -15.67 6.42 32.28
C LEU A 157 -15.74 6.34 30.76
N MET A 158 -16.82 6.86 30.16
CA MET A 158 -17.00 6.91 28.71
C MET A 158 -15.95 7.83 28.06
N LEU A 159 -15.64 8.99 28.65
CA LEU A 159 -14.59 9.88 28.14
C LEU A 159 -13.23 9.18 28.10
N VAL A 160 -12.82 8.52 29.19
CA VAL A 160 -11.55 7.79 29.26
C VAL A 160 -11.54 6.62 28.28
N TRP A 161 -12.66 5.90 28.16
CA TRP A 161 -12.81 4.79 27.23
C TRP A 161 -12.66 5.26 25.78
N VAL A 162 -13.43 6.26 25.35
CA VAL A 162 -13.39 6.83 23.99
C VAL A 162 -12.01 7.41 23.69
N ALA A 163 -11.42 8.17 24.61
CA ALA A 163 -10.09 8.74 24.43
C ALA A 163 -9.02 7.64 24.24
N SER A 164 -9.08 6.56 25.02
CA SER A 164 -8.13 5.44 24.89
C SER A 164 -8.27 4.71 23.57
N VAL A 165 -9.50 4.48 23.11
CA VAL A 165 -9.79 3.88 21.81
C VAL A 165 -9.31 4.78 20.66
N ALA A 166 -9.59 6.09 20.75
CA ALA A 166 -9.15 7.06 19.77
C ALA A 166 -7.61 7.14 19.67
N ILE A 167 -6.91 7.15 20.81
CA ILE A 167 -5.43 7.08 20.84
C ILE A 167 -4.95 5.78 20.18
N GLY A 168 -5.56 4.64 20.51
CA GLY A 168 -5.23 3.36 19.87
C GLY A 168 -5.43 3.38 18.35
N TYR A 169 -6.50 4.02 17.86
CA TYR A 169 -6.77 4.16 16.44
C TYR A 169 -5.74 5.06 15.75
N VAL A 170 -5.42 6.21 16.34
CA VAL A 170 -4.39 7.12 15.81
C VAL A 170 -3.03 6.43 15.72
N VAL A 171 -2.65 5.64 16.73
CA VAL A 171 -1.41 4.85 16.71
C VAL A 171 -1.42 3.82 15.57
N GLU A 172 -2.54 3.15 15.35
CA GLU A 172 -2.68 2.14 14.30
C GLU A 172 -2.60 2.75 12.89
N VAL A 173 -3.27 3.88 12.67
CA VAL A 173 -3.19 4.65 11.42
C VAL A 173 -1.76 5.17 11.20
N ALA A 174 -1.11 5.71 12.23
CA ALA A 174 0.27 6.17 12.14
C ALA A 174 1.23 5.04 11.73
N ARG A 175 1.09 3.86 12.32
CA ARG A 175 1.87 2.67 11.95
C ARG A 175 1.59 2.19 10.53
N ALA A 176 0.35 2.20 10.10
CA ALA A 176 -0.02 1.85 8.74
C ALA A 176 0.63 2.83 7.73
N SER A 177 0.56 4.13 8.03
CA SER A 177 1.19 5.19 7.23
C SER A 177 2.71 5.03 7.13
N GLU A 178 3.41 4.77 8.24
CA GLU A 178 4.86 4.51 8.23
C GLU A 178 5.23 3.32 7.33
N ARG A 179 4.44 2.23 7.37
CA ARG A 179 4.70 1.04 6.56
C ARG A 179 4.53 1.34 5.07
N THR A 180 3.49 2.08 4.71
CA THR A 180 3.24 2.49 3.33
C THR A 180 4.35 3.41 2.83
N LEU A 181 4.71 4.44 3.61
CA LEU A 181 5.80 5.35 3.27
C LEU A 181 7.14 4.61 3.12
N ALA A 182 7.44 3.68 4.03
CA ALA A 182 8.65 2.87 3.95
C ALA A 182 8.66 1.91 2.74
N ARG A 183 7.51 1.53 2.19
CA ARG A 183 7.43 0.77 0.93
C ARG A 183 7.67 1.69 -0.26
N ALA A 184 7.01 2.85 -0.29
CA ALA A 184 7.18 3.85 -1.35
C ALA A 184 8.64 4.29 -1.49
N LEU A 185 9.30 4.65 -0.38
CA LEU A 185 10.70 5.05 -0.38
C LEU A 185 11.66 3.95 -0.84
N ARG A 186 11.33 2.67 -0.57
CA ARG A 186 12.13 1.53 -1.06
C ARG A 186 12.00 1.36 -2.57
N ILE A 187 10.78 1.50 -3.09
CA ILE A 187 10.52 1.45 -4.54
C ILE A 187 11.26 2.59 -5.23
N GLU A 188 11.13 3.82 -4.72
CA GLU A 188 11.82 4.99 -5.26
C GLU A 188 13.36 4.83 -5.25
N ALA A 189 13.93 4.30 -4.16
CA ALA A 189 15.36 4.01 -4.07
C ALA A 189 15.78 2.95 -5.11
N ALA A 190 15.00 1.87 -5.27
CA ALA A 190 15.27 0.83 -6.25
C ALA A 190 15.19 1.36 -7.69
N THR A 191 14.23 2.22 -8.00
CA THR A 191 14.10 2.87 -9.32
C THR A 191 15.29 3.77 -9.62
N ARG A 192 15.70 4.61 -8.66
CA ARG A 192 16.91 5.46 -8.81
C ARG A 192 18.17 4.64 -9.01
N GLU A 193 18.31 3.52 -8.31
CA GLU A 193 19.46 2.63 -8.46
C GLU A 193 19.47 1.95 -9.84
N ARG A 194 18.31 1.49 -10.33
CA ARG A 194 18.15 0.96 -11.68
C ARG A 194 18.51 1.99 -12.75
N GLU A 195 18.02 3.23 -12.63
CA GLU A 195 18.35 4.31 -13.58
C GLU A 195 19.84 4.64 -13.59
N ARG A 196 20.47 4.65 -12.41
CA ARG A 196 21.92 4.85 -12.30
C ARG A 196 22.68 3.70 -12.96
N LEU A 197 22.32 2.46 -12.67
CA LEU A 197 22.96 1.29 -13.25
C LEU A 197 22.77 1.25 -14.77
N ALA A 198 21.57 1.58 -15.26
CA ALA A 198 21.31 1.69 -16.70
C ALA A 198 22.22 2.74 -17.35
N ARG A 199 22.37 3.93 -16.75
CA ARG A 199 23.31 4.95 -17.23
C ARG A 199 24.76 4.46 -17.25
N ASP A 200 25.23 3.88 -16.15
CA ASP A 200 26.60 3.37 -16.05
C ASP A 200 26.85 2.23 -17.06
N ILE A 201 25.89 1.32 -17.27
CA ILE A 201 25.95 0.26 -18.28
C ILE A 201 25.98 0.86 -19.68
N HIS A 202 25.06 1.78 -20.00
CA HIS A 202 24.97 2.41 -21.32
C HIS A 202 26.26 3.15 -21.67
N ASP A 203 26.82 3.94 -20.75
CA ASP A 203 28.09 4.65 -20.95
C ASP A 203 29.25 3.68 -21.19
N SER A 204 29.31 2.58 -20.42
CA SER A 204 30.37 1.57 -20.57
C SER A 204 30.30 0.84 -21.93
N VAL A 205 29.09 0.51 -22.40
CA VAL A 205 28.88 -0.15 -23.70
C VAL A 205 29.28 0.79 -24.84
N LEU A 206 28.84 2.05 -24.80
CA LEU A 206 29.23 3.07 -25.77
C LEU A 206 30.75 3.27 -25.78
N GLN A 207 31.40 3.27 -24.62
CA GLN A 207 32.86 3.41 -24.52
C GLN A 207 33.61 2.22 -25.14
N VAL A 208 33.11 0.99 -24.96
CA VAL A 208 33.70 -0.21 -25.58
C VAL A 208 33.51 -0.19 -27.09
N LEU A 209 32.32 0.16 -27.59
CA LEU A 209 32.06 0.26 -29.03
C LEU A 209 32.96 1.31 -29.70
N ALA A 210 33.10 2.50 -29.10
CA ALA A 210 34.01 3.54 -29.58
C ALA A 210 35.47 3.07 -29.59
N MET A 211 35.89 2.26 -28.61
CA MET A 211 37.23 1.68 -28.55
C MET A 211 37.45 0.66 -29.68
N VAL A 212 36.46 -0.21 -29.93
CA VAL A 212 36.49 -1.21 -31.01
C VAL A 212 36.55 -0.52 -32.37
N GLN A 213 35.73 0.51 -32.60
CA GLN A 213 35.75 1.31 -33.82
C GLN A 213 37.14 1.91 -34.07
N ARG A 214 37.73 2.58 -33.07
CA ARG A 214 39.04 3.23 -33.21
C ARG A 214 40.17 2.22 -33.46
N ARG A 215 40.17 1.08 -32.77
CA ARG A 215 41.18 0.02 -32.98
C ARG A 215 41.00 -0.70 -34.31
N GLY A 216 39.76 -0.99 -34.70
CA GLY A 216 39.45 -1.62 -35.99
C GLY A 216 39.96 -0.80 -37.17
N ALA A 217 39.69 0.51 -37.14
CA ALA A 217 40.19 1.45 -38.16
C ALA A 217 41.73 1.53 -38.22
N ALA A 218 42.42 1.39 -37.08
CA ALA A 218 43.88 1.46 -37.02
C ALA A 218 44.59 0.18 -37.52
N ILE A 219 43.96 -0.99 -37.37
CA ILE A 219 44.53 -2.28 -37.78
C ILE A 219 44.31 -2.53 -39.29
N GLY A 220 43.16 -2.13 -39.84
CA GLY A 220 42.84 -2.30 -41.26
C GLY A 220 42.37 -3.72 -41.63
N GLY A 221 41.91 -3.91 -42.89
CA GLY A 221 41.37 -5.18 -43.38
C GLY A 221 39.98 -5.51 -42.80
N GLU A 222 39.69 -6.80 -42.55
CA GLU A 222 38.43 -7.24 -41.93
C GLU A 222 38.16 -6.57 -40.56
N ALA A 223 39.21 -6.19 -39.83
CA ALA A 223 39.08 -5.49 -38.55
C ALA A 223 38.50 -4.07 -38.71
N ALA A 224 38.71 -3.43 -39.86
CA ALA A 224 38.14 -2.11 -40.15
C ALA A 224 36.63 -2.20 -40.41
N GLU A 225 36.18 -3.24 -41.11
CA GLU A 225 34.75 -3.50 -41.34
C GLU A 225 34.00 -3.75 -40.01
N LEU A 226 34.58 -4.58 -39.12
CA LEU A 226 34.04 -4.79 -37.77
C LEU A 226 34.00 -3.50 -36.94
N GLY A 227 35.01 -2.65 -37.06
CA GLY A 227 35.03 -1.34 -36.41
C GLY A 227 33.93 -0.41 -36.92
N GLN A 228 33.63 -0.46 -38.22
CA GLN A 228 32.58 0.34 -38.84
C GLN A 228 31.18 -0.10 -38.36
N MET A 229 30.93 -1.41 -38.31
CA MET A 229 29.69 -1.98 -37.75
C MET A 229 29.52 -1.61 -36.27
N ALA A 230 30.59 -1.62 -35.46
CA ALA A 230 30.53 -1.20 -34.06
C ALA A 230 30.16 0.29 -33.92
N GLY A 231 30.62 1.15 -34.83
CA GLY A 231 30.25 2.56 -34.87
C GLY A 231 28.79 2.80 -35.26
N GLU A 232 28.26 2.04 -36.22
CA GLU A 232 26.83 2.07 -36.57
C GLU A 232 25.95 1.65 -35.40
N GLN A 233 26.34 0.60 -34.66
CA GLN A 233 25.65 0.16 -33.44
C GLN A 233 25.73 1.20 -32.31
N GLU A 234 26.86 1.90 -32.15
CA GLU A 234 26.99 3.00 -31.18
C GLU A 234 26.02 4.15 -31.49
N ILE A 235 25.93 4.55 -32.76
CA ILE A 235 25.02 5.60 -33.23
C ILE A 235 23.56 5.17 -33.01
N ALA A 236 23.19 3.95 -33.42
CA ALA A 236 21.85 3.41 -33.23
C ALA A 236 21.45 3.38 -31.74
N LEU A 237 22.36 2.92 -30.87
CA LEU A 237 22.14 2.88 -29.42
C LEU A 237 22.00 4.28 -28.82
N ARG A 238 22.80 5.27 -29.25
CA ARG A 238 22.66 6.67 -28.81
C ARG A 238 21.36 7.30 -29.26
N THR A 239 20.89 7.02 -30.46
CA THR A 239 19.59 7.48 -30.95
C THR A 239 18.45 6.87 -30.11
N LEU A 240 18.52 5.58 -29.77
CA LEU A 240 17.57 4.92 -28.88
C LEU A 240 17.58 5.51 -27.45
N ILE A 241 18.75 5.81 -26.89
CA ILE A 241 18.87 6.34 -25.51
C ILE A 241 18.47 7.83 -25.42
N SER A 242 18.78 8.63 -26.45
CA SER A 242 18.41 10.05 -26.48
C SER A 242 16.94 10.28 -26.81
N THR A 243 16.28 9.29 -27.40
CA THR A 243 14.83 9.26 -27.60
C THR A 243 14.16 8.54 -26.42
N GLY A 244 14.32 9.06 -25.19
CA GLY A 244 13.40 8.75 -24.09
C GLY A 244 11.98 9.25 -24.42
N PRO A 245 10.91 8.79 -23.73
CA PRO A 245 9.53 8.89 -24.18
C PRO A 245 9.22 10.29 -24.70
N ALA A 246 9.02 10.38 -26.02
CA ALA A 246 8.85 11.64 -26.72
C ALA A 246 7.52 12.28 -26.31
N THR A 247 7.55 13.13 -25.29
CA THR A 247 6.65 14.27 -25.23
C THR A 247 7.15 15.27 -26.26
N GLY A 248 6.59 15.25 -27.48
CA GLY A 248 6.87 16.28 -28.48
C GLY A 248 6.52 17.67 -27.94
N PRO A 249 7.22 18.73 -28.39
CA PRO A 249 6.80 19.27 -29.70
C PRO A 249 7.94 19.88 -30.55
N ALA A 250 8.01 19.43 -31.80
CA ALA A 250 8.38 20.21 -32.98
C ALA A 250 7.75 19.46 -34.17
N THR A 251 6.92 20.05 -35.02
CA THR A 251 7.24 21.21 -35.86
C THR A 251 5.98 21.96 -36.29
N ALA A 252 6.04 23.28 -36.21
CA ALA A 252 5.26 24.15 -37.09
C ALA A 252 5.85 24.13 -38.51
N ALA A 253 4.96 24.34 -39.48
CA ALA A 253 5.19 24.70 -40.89
C ALA A 253 5.58 23.59 -41.87
N ALA A 254 4.57 23.01 -42.52
CA ALA A 254 4.55 22.87 -43.98
C ALA A 254 3.09 22.94 -44.46
N GLU A 255 2.83 23.92 -45.31
CA GLU A 255 1.54 24.26 -45.91
C GLU A 255 1.05 23.19 -46.90
N SER A 256 -0.28 23.04 -46.96
CA SER A 256 -1.10 22.77 -48.15
C SER A 256 -0.75 21.60 -49.08
N VAL A 257 -1.69 20.64 -49.21
CA VAL A 257 -2.43 20.31 -50.46
C VAL A 257 -3.19 18.97 -50.24
N GLU A 258 -4.52 19.04 -50.21
CA GLU A 258 -5.44 17.97 -50.64
C GLU A 258 -5.55 18.06 -52.18
N PRO A 259 -5.68 16.95 -52.95
CA PRO A 259 -6.93 16.18 -52.91
C PRO A 259 -6.84 14.65 -53.13
N ALA A 260 -7.84 13.96 -52.58
CA ALA A 260 -8.58 12.79 -53.09
C ALA A 260 -7.95 11.89 -54.19
N GLY A 261 -7.88 10.58 -53.91
CA GLY A 261 -8.07 9.54 -54.93
C GLY A 261 -7.14 8.33 -54.89
N ALA A 262 -7.66 7.24 -54.32
CA ALA A 262 -7.56 5.86 -54.83
C ALA A 262 -6.35 4.95 -54.50
N VAL A 263 -6.74 3.67 -54.30
CA VAL A 263 -6.03 2.41 -54.60
C VAL A 263 -5.25 1.71 -53.47
N LEU A 264 -5.94 0.73 -52.88
CA LEU A 264 -5.50 -0.64 -52.54
C LEU A 264 -4.06 -1.03 -52.97
N LEU A 265 -3.22 -1.45 -52.01
CA LEU A 265 -2.28 -2.54 -52.26
C LEU A 265 -2.03 -3.43 -51.02
N LYS A 266 -2.67 -4.58 -51.10
CA LYS A 266 -2.43 -5.92 -50.53
C LYS A 266 -0.99 -6.23 -50.08
N VAL A 267 -0.84 -6.85 -48.90
CA VAL A 267 0.14 -7.93 -48.70
C VAL A 267 -0.62 -9.18 -48.28
N ALA A 268 -0.67 -10.13 -49.20
CA ALA A 268 -1.00 -11.51 -48.91
C ALA A 268 0.22 -12.14 -48.23
N ALA A 269 -0.01 -12.86 -47.13
CA ALA A 269 0.88 -13.91 -46.69
C ALA A 269 0.12 -15.22 -46.86
N ASP A 270 0.52 -15.96 -47.89
CA ASP A 270 0.32 -17.40 -48.03
C ASP A 270 0.86 -18.10 -46.78
N ALA A 271 0.05 -18.95 -46.16
CA ALA A 271 0.52 -20.01 -45.28
C ALA A 271 0.22 -21.35 -45.98
N PRO A 272 1.20 -22.24 -46.16
CA PRO A 272 0.97 -23.51 -46.83
C PRO A 272 0.19 -24.45 -45.91
N ALA A 273 -0.84 -25.07 -46.47
CA ALA A 273 -1.51 -26.21 -45.89
C ALA A 273 -0.58 -27.42 -45.85
N ALA A 274 -0.49 -28.07 -44.68
CA ALA A 274 -0.08 -29.46 -44.54
C ALA A 274 -0.93 -30.12 -43.45
N ASP A 275 -1.82 -31.01 -43.89
CA ASP A 275 -2.56 -31.95 -43.05
C ASP A 275 -1.63 -32.93 -42.33
N GLY A 276 -2.02 -33.37 -41.12
CA GLY A 276 -1.52 -34.62 -40.56
C GLY A 276 -1.49 -34.79 -39.04
N SER A 277 -2.67 -34.90 -38.42
CA SER A 277 -2.98 -35.70 -37.20
C SER A 277 -2.09 -35.61 -35.94
N GLY A 278 -2.66 -35.04 -34.86
CA GLY A 278 -2.24 -35.25 -33.47
C GLY A 278 -3.29 -34.67 -32.52
N ALA A 279 -3.72 -35.43 -31.51
CA ALA A 279 -4.90 -35.16 -30.70
C ALA A 279 -4.85 -33.86 -29.84
N ALA A 280 -5.96 -33.12 -29.84
CA ALA A 280 -6.51 -32.27 -28.76
C ALA A 280 -5.52 -31.71 -27.71
N GLU A 281 -4.71 -30.74 -28.11
CA GLU A 281 -4.22 -29.68 -27.23
C GLU A 281 -4.96 -28.39 -27.62
N GLY A 282 -5.55 -27.70 -26.63
CA GLY A 282 -6.45 -26.57 -26.86
C GLY A 282 -5.87 -25.55 -27.83
N GLU A 283 -6.66 -25.18 -28.83
CA GLU A 283 -6.34 -24.17 -29.84
C GLU A 283 -5.81 -22.91 -29.15
N ARG A 284 -4.59 -22.48 -29.49
CA ARG A 284 -3.97 -21.27 -28.93
C ARG A 284 -4.09 -20.15 -29.95
N SER A 285 -4.52 -18.97 -29.51
CA SER A 285 -4.64 -17.77 -30.32
C SER A 285 -3.65 -16.71 -29.84
N ASP A 286 -3.12 -15.94 -30.79
CA ASP A 286 -2.29 -14.77 -30.48
C ASP A 286 -3.18 -13.59 -30.07
N LEU A 287 -3.01 -13.11 -28.84
CA LEU A 287 -3.76 -11.99 -28.31
C LEU A 287 -3.46 -10.69 -29.07
N LEU A 288 -2.20 -10.45 -29.47
CA LEU A 288 -1.84 -9.21 -30.16
C LEU A 288 -2.54 -9.09 -31.51
N ALA A 289 -2.74 -10.21 -32.20
CA ALA A 289 -3.49 -10.24 -33.46
C ALA A 289 -4.97 -9.87 -33.27
N LEU A 290 -5.57 -10.21 -32.11
CA LEU A 290 -6.94 -9.85 -31.77
C LEU A 290 -7.09 -8.39 -31.35
N LEU A 291 -6.04 -7.78 -30.78
CA LEU A 291 -6.04 -6.40 -30.31
C LEU A 291 -5.61 -5.39 -31.39
N ALA A 292 -4.80 -5.81 -32.37
CA ALA A 292 -4.31 -4.95 -33.45
C ALA A 292 -5.40 -4.17 -34.20
N PRO A 293 -6.61 -4.72 -34.47
CA PRO A 293 -7.69 -3.97 -35.12
C PRO A 293 -8.21 -2.76 -34.33
N HIS A 294 -7.96 -2.70 -33.02
CA HIS A 294 -8.35 -1.56 -32.19
C HIS A 294 -7.37 -0.38 -32.28
N ALA A 295 -6.14 -0.59 -32.77
CA ALA A 295 -5.15 0.46 -32.89
C ALA A 295 -5.51 1.45 -34.02
N GLY A 296 -5.36 2.75 -33.76
CA GLY A 296 -5.74 3.80 -34.69
C GLY A 296 -5.29 5.19 -34.23
N SER A 297 -5.86 6.25 -34.79
CA SER A 297 -5.49 7.63 -34.48
C SER A 297 -5.70 8.02 -33.00
N HIS A 298 -6.69 7.41 -32.34
CA HIS A 298 -7.03 7.68 -30.94
C HIS A 298 -6.64 6.54 -29.99
N VAL A 299 -6.18 5.38 -30.50
CA VAL A 299 -5.88 4.21 -29.67
C VAL A 299 -4.47 3.70 -29.98
N THR A 300 -3.59 3.74 -28.99
CA THR A 300 -2.21 3.24 -29.11
C THR A 300 -2.09 1.87 -28.47
N LEU A 301 -1.66 0.86 -29.23
CA LEU A 301 -1.35 -0.47 -28.71
C LEU A 301 0.16 -0.61 -28.51
N SER A 302 0.56 -0.89 -27.27
CA SER A 302 1.93 -1.24 -26.88
C SER A 302 1.95 -2.67 -26.34
N GLY A 303 2.84 -3.51 -26.86
CA GLY A 303 3.00 -4.89 -26.38
C GLY A 303 4.38 -5.46 -26.73
N PRO A 304 4.66 -6.70 -26.35
CA PRO A 304 5.91 -7.38 -26.72
C PRO A 304 6.04 -7.46 -28.25
N GLY A 305 7.27 -7.40 -28.76
CA GLY A 305 7.55 -7.57 -30.20
C GLY A 305 7.35 -9.00 -30.72
N THR A 306 6.77 -9.89 -29.92
CA THR A 306 6.58 -11.32 -30.17
C THR A 306 5.13 -11.71 -29.91
N ALA A 307 4.64 -12.75 -30.58
CA ALA A 307 3.30 -13.28 -30.36
C ALA A 307 3.04 -13.62 -28.88
N VAL A 308 1.82 -13.37 -28.41
CA VAL A 308 1.37 -13.65 -27.04
C VAL A 308 0.33 -14.78 -27.09
N PRO A 309 0.78 -16.05 -27.09
CA PRO A 309 -0.12 -17.19 -27.25
C PRO A 309 -0.87 -17.49 -25.95
N LEU A 310 -2.20 -17.48 -26.03
CA LEU A 310 -3.14 -17.87 -24.97
C LEU A 310 -4.10 -18.95 -25.46
N PRO A 311 -4.75 -19.74 -24.58
CA PRO A 311 -5.89 -20.56 -24.96
C PRO A 311 -6.93 -19.71 -25.70
N ALA A 312 -7.47 -20.20 -26.83
CA ALA A 312 -8.32 -19.41 -27.73
C ALA A 312 -9.52 -18.77 -27.01
N GLU A 313 -10.14 -19.50 -26.08
CA GLU A 313 -11.23 -18.98 -25.25
C GLU A 313 -10.79 -17.81 -24.36
N ALA A 314 -9.63 -17.95 -23.68
CA ALA A 314 -9.09 -16.88 -22.84
C ALA A 314 -8.65 -15.66 -23.66
N ALA A 315 -8.04 -15.88 -24.84
CA ALA A 315 -7.65 -14.82 -25.75
C ALA A 315 -8.87 -14.04 -26.27
N ALA A 316 -9.94 -14.75 -26.64
CA ALA A 316 -11.18 -14.15 -27.14
C ALA A 316 -11.91 -13.37 -26.04
N GLU A 317 -12.01 -13.91 -24.83
CA GLU A 317 -12.65 -13.22 -23.70
C GLU A 317 -11.87 -11.97 -23.27
N LEU A 318 -10.53 -12.05 -23.23
CA LEU A 318 -9.69 -10.90 -22.92
C LEU A 318 -9.80 -9.81 -24.00
N ALA A 319 -9.78 -10.19 -25.29
CA ALA A 319 -9.99 -9.24 -26.39
C ALA A 319 -11.38 -8.60 -26.34
N ALA A 320 -12.43 -9.38 -26.03
CA ALA A 320 -13.78 -8.85 -25.86
C ALA A 320 -13.89 -7.88 -24.68
N ALA A 321 -13.20 -8.17 -23.57
CA ALA A 321 -13.14 -7.29 -22.40
C ALA A 321 -12.42 -5.97 -22.72
N VAL A 322 -11.32 -6.01 -23.47
CA VAL A 322 -10.62 -4.81 -23.97
C VAL A 322 -11.53 -3.99 -24.90
N GLY A 323 -12.21 -4.65 -25.84
CA GLY A 323 -13.16 -3.99 -26.74
C GLY A 323 -14.27 -3.26 -25.96
N ALA A 324 -14.85 -3.89 -24.95
CA ALA A 324 -15.85 -3.28 -24.10
C ALA A 324 -15.30 -2.10 -23.26
N ALA A 325 -14.05 -2.18 -22.80
CA ALA A 325 -13.38 -1.06 -22.12
C ALA A 325 -13.24 0.14 -23.07
N LEU A 326 -12.79 -0.07 -24.31
CA LEU A 326 -12.67 0.98 -25.32
C LEU A 326 -14.02 1.58 -25.72
N ASP A 327 -15.08 0.78 -25.78
CA ASP A 327 -16.43 1.28 -26.03
C ASP A 327 -16.90 2.19 -24.87
N ASN A 328 -16.56 1.84 -23.63
CA ASN A 328 -16.83 2.73 -22.48
C ASN A 328 -16.06 4.05 -22.58
N VAL A 329 -14.81 4.03 -23.06
CA VAL A 329 -14.04 5.25 -23.32
C VAL A 329 -14.77 6.12 -24.33
N ARG A 330 -15.19 5.58 -25.47
CA ARG A 330 -15.93 6.35 -26.50
C ARG A 330 -17.23 6.94 -25.95
N VAL A 331 -18.01 6.15 -25.22
CA VAL A 331 -19.31 6.57 -24.70
C VAL A 331 -19.20 7.62 -23.58
N HIS A 332 -18.15 7.56 -22.75
CA HIS A 332 -18.06 8.37 -21.53
C HIS A 332 -16.97 9.45 -21.56
N ALA A 333 -15.87 9.25 -22.28
CA ALA A 333 -14.82 10.25 -22.49
C ALA A 333 -15.03 11.06 -23.79
N GLY A 334 -15.78 10.51 -24.75
CA GLY A 334 -16.09 11.14 -26.03
C GLY A 334 -15.26 10.60 -27.19
N ASP A 335 -15.63 10.97 -28.42
CA ASP A 335 -15.02 10.44 -29.66
C ASP A 335 -13.56 10.89 -29.87
N ASP A 336 -13.15 12.01 -29.26
CA ASP A 336 -11.81 12.57 -29.36
C ASP A 336 -10.83 12.04 -28.28
N ALA A 337 -11.31 11.25 -27.32
CA ALA A 337 -10.49 10.76 -26.20
C ALA A 337 -9.40 9.80 -26.68
N HIS A 338 -8.20 9.93 -26.13
CA HIS A 338 -7.10 9.03 -26.40
C HIS A 338 -7.10 7.86 -25.43
N ALA A 339 -6.89 6.66 -25.95
CA ALA A 339 -6.71 5.46 -25.17
C ALA A 339 -5.38 4.76 -25.47
N TRP A 340 -4.83 4.10 -24.46
CA TRP A 340 -3.62 3.29 -24.54
C TRP A 340 -3.94 1.88 -24.09
N ILE A 341 -3.55 0.90 -24.90
CA ILE A 341 -3.59 -0.52 -24.57
C ILE A 341 -2.15 -0.95 -24.32
N LEU A 342 -1.85 -1.44 -23.12
CA LEU A 342 -0.57 -2.05 -22.78
C LEU A 342 -0.78 -3.54 -22.57
N VAL A 343 -0.01 -4.38 -23.28
CA VAL A 343 0.01 -5.82 -23.09
C VAL A 343 1.32 -6.21 -22.42
N GLU A 344 1.23 -6.91 -21.30
CA GLU A 344 2.35 -7.45 -20.54
C GLU A 344 2.27 -8.98 -20.56
N ASP A 345 3.24 -9.63 -21.22
CA ASP A 345 3.38 -11.09 -21.23
C ASP A 345 4.33 -11.51 -20.09
N GLU A 346 3.75 -11.83 -18.94
CA GLU A 346 4.49 -12.34 -17.78
C GLU A 346 4.60 -13.88 -17.82
N PRO A 347 5.47 -14.51 -17.01
CA PRO A 347 5.63 -15.96 -17.02
C PRO A 347 4.37 -16.73 -16.62
N ASP A 348 3.55 -16.18 -15.73
CA ASP A 348 2.42 -16.87 -15.11
C ASP A 348 1.05 -16.35 -15.60
N ALA A 349 1.00 -15.11 -16.08
CA ALA A 349 -0.22 -14.44 -16.53
C ALA A 349 0.04 -13.49 -17.70
N VAL A 350 -1.02 -13.16 -18.44
CA VAL A 350 -1.02 -12.07 -19.41
C VAL A 350 -1.91 -10.98 -18.87
N THR A 351 -1.37 -9.77 -18.76
CA THR A 351 -2.09 -8.59 -18.28
C THR A 351 -2.26 -7.60 -19.41
N VAL A 352 -3.47 -7.07 -19.56
CA VAL A 352 -3.81 -6.02 -20.50
C VAL A 352 -4.38 -4.83 -19.75
N THR A 353 -3.72 -3.69 -19.88
CA THR A 353 -4.14 -2.44 -19.26
C THR A 353 -4.70 -1.51 -20.34
N VAL A 354 -5.94 -1.07 -20.15
CA VAL A 354 -6.58 -0.06 -21.00
C VAL A 354 -6.69 1.23 -20.20
N ARG A 355 -6.04 2.30 -20.67
CA ARG A 355 -6.05 3.61 -20.03
C ARG A 355 -6.59 4.67 -20.97
N ASP A 356 -7.42 5.58 -20.48
CA ASP A 356 -7.87 6.78 -21.22
C ASP A 356 -7.41 8.09 -20.57
N ASP A 357 -7.50 9.19 -21.31
CA ASP A 357 -7.29 10.57 -20.84
C ASP A 357 -8.60 11.34 -20.57
N GLY A 358 -9.70 10.62 -20.40
CA GLY A 358 -11.02 11.17 -20.20
C GLY A 358 -11.24 11.81 -18.82
N PRO A 359 -12.49 12.21 -18.53
CA PRO A 359 -12.83 12.92 -17.29
C PRO A 359 -12.73 12.05 -16.02
N GLY A 360 -12.48 10.74 -16.16
CA GLY A 360 -12.51 9.78 -15.07
C GLY A 360 -13.92 9.53 -14.51
N ILE A 361 -14.03 8.57 -13.59
CA ILE A 361 -15.27 8.15 -12.96
C ILE A 361 -15.40 8.86 -11.60
N PRO A 362 -16.49 9.63 -11.36
CA PRO A 362 -16.76 10.21 -10.05
C PRO A 362 -16.87 9.16 -8.94
N GLU A 363 -16.33 9.49 -7.75
CA GLU A 363 -16.44 8.64 -6.56
C GLU A 363 -17.91 8.27 -6.27
N GLY A 364 -18.17 6.99 -6.00
CA GLY A 364 -19.51 6.47 -5.72
C GLY A 364 -20.34 6.10 -6.96
N ARG A 365 -20.03 6.63 -8.15
CA ARG A 365 -20.83 6.37 -9.36
C ARG A 365 -20.84 4.90 -9.80
N LEU A 366 -19.75 4.16 -9.59
CA LEU A 366 -19.68 2.71 -9.83
C LEU A 366 -20.63 1.95 -8.89
N ALA A 367 -20.63 2.31 -7.60
CA ALA A 367 -21.52 1.70 -6.62
C ALA A 367 -22.99 2.06 -6.88
N ASP A 368 -23.27 3.26 -7.40
CA ASP A 368 -24.62 3.69 -7.77
C ASP A 368 -25.13 2.92 -8.98
N ALA A 369 -24.29 2.76 -10.02
CA ALA A 369 -24.61 1.94 -11.19
C ALA A 369 -24.86 0.46 -10.84
N GLU A 370 -24.23 -0.05 -9.78
CA GLU A 370 -24.42 -1.42 -9.27
C GLU A 370 -25.80 -1.57 -8.65
N ARG A 371 -26.19 -0.61 -7.82
CA ARG A 371 -27.51 -0.58 -7.18
C ARG A 371 -28.65 -0.35 -8.18
N GLU A 372 -28.38 0.38 -9.26
CA GLU A 372 -29.36 0.62 -10.33
C GLU A 372 -29.47 -0.54 -11.33
N GLY A 373 -28.66 -1.61 -11.18
CA GLY A 373 -28.65 -2.75 -12.11
C GLY A 373 -28.13 -2.38 -13.51
N ARG A 374 -27.45 -1.24 -13.65
CA ARG A 374 -26.94 -0.71 -14.93
C ARG A 374 -25.54 -1.21 -15.27
N LEU A 375 -24.92 -1.99 -14.39
CA LEU A 375 -23.56 -2.55 -14.55
C LEU A 375 -23.49 -3.85 -15.37
N GLY A 376 -24.54 -4.21 -16.10
CA GLY A 376 -24.69 -5.53 -16.74
C GLY A 376 -23.48 -5.99 -17.58
N VAL A 377 -22.78 -5.07 -18.26
CA VAL A 377 -21.60 -5.40 -19.07
C VAL A 377 -20.33 -5.59 -18.22
N ALA A 378 -20.04 -4.69 -17.27
CA ALA A 378 -18.84 -4.80 -16.44
C ALA A 378 -18.91 -5.93 -15.40
N LEU A 379 -20.10 -6.23 -14.86
CA LEU A 379 -20.34 -7.42 -14.04
C LEU A 379 -20.20 -8.71 -14.85
N SER A 380 -20.62 -8.70 -16.13
CA SER A 380 -20.48 -9.83 -17.05
C SER A 380 -19.02 -10.09 -17.44
N ILE A 381 -18.23 -9.05 -17.69
CA ILE A 381 -16.78 -9.16 -17.97
C ILE A 381 -16.02 -9.69 -16.74
N ARG A 382 -16.28 -9.13 -15.56
CA ARG A 382 -15.66 -9.58 -14.30
C ARG A 382 -16.02 -11.03 -13.97
N GLY A 383 -17.23 -11.47 -14.30
CA GLY A 383 -17.68 -12.86 -14.17
C GLY A 383 -16.89 -13.79 -15.09
N ARG A 384 -16.89 -13.51 -16.40
CA ARG A 384 -16.23 -14.37 -17.40
C ARG A 384 -14.72 -14.45 -17.21
N LEU A 385 -14.05 -13.36 -16.88
CA LEU A 385 -12.62 -13.40 -16.57
C LEU A 385 -12.32 -14.20 -15.31
N ARG A 386 -13.19 -14.14 -14.29
CA ARG A 386 -13.05 -14.96 -13.09
C ARG A 386 -13.26 -16.45 -13.38
N ASP A 387 -14.17 -16.80 -14.28
CA ASP A 387 -14.39 -18.20 -14.69
C ASP A 387 -13.15 -18.79 -15.39
N LEU A 388 -12.30 -17.93 -15.97
CA LEU A 388 -11.00 -18.26 -16.55
C LEU A 388 -9.84 -18.21 -15.53
N GLY A 389 -10.11 -17.95 -14.25
CA GLY A 389 -9.10 -17.77 -13.20
C GLY A 389 -8.40 -16.40 -13.22
N GLY A 390 -8.94 -15.45 -13.99
CA GLY A 390 -8.43 -14.09 -14.15
C GLY A 390 -9.08 -13.05 -13.22
N SER A 391 -8.65 -11.79 -13.38
CA SER A 391 -9.16 -10.64 -12.63
C SER A 391 -9.41 -9.43 -13.54
N ALA A 392 -10.22 -8.50 -13.04
CA ALA A 392 -10.48 -7.22 -13.66
C ALA A 392 -10.61 -6.15 -12.57
N ASP A 393 -9.76 -5.14 -12.64
CA ASP A 393 -9.67 -4.05 -11.66
C ASP A 393 -9.76 -2.70 -12.36
N TRP A 394 -10.47 -1.75 -11.73
CA TRP A 394 -10.67 -0.40 -12.25
C TRP A 394 -10.04 0.62 -11.31
N ILE A 395 -9.20 1.50 -11.87
CA ILE A 395 -8.58 2.61 -11.18
C ILE A 395 -9.02 3.88 -11.90
N SER A 396 -9.65 4.81 -11.20
CA SER A 396 -10.06 6.07 -11.79
C SER A 396 -10.05 7.19 -10.76
N ALA A 397 -9.69 8.39 -11.22
CA ALA A 397 -9.80 9.61 -10.45
C ALA A 397 -10.39 10.72 -11.33
N PRO A 398 -11.27 11.59 -10.78
CA PRO A 398 -11.83 12.70 -11.55
C PRO A 398 -10.73 13.58 -12.17
N GLY A 399 -10.78 13.75 -13.49
CA GLY A 399 -9.84 14.53 -14.29
C GLY A 399 -8.50 13.86 -14.59
N GLN A 400 -8.31 12.57 -14.27
CA GLN A 400 -7.08 11.82 -14.57
C GLN A 400 -7.30 10.59 -15.47
N GLY A 401 -8.48 10.45 -16.05
CA GLY A 401 -8.84 9.29 -16.88
C GLY A 401 -9.29 8.07 -16.08
N THR A 402 -9.53 6.98 -16.81
CA THR A 402 -9.81 5.65 -16.24
C THR A 402 -8.76 4.66 -16.72
N GLU A 403 -8.36 3.77 -15.83
CA GLU A 403 -7.46 2.66 -16.10
C GLU A 403 -8.16 1.36 -15.72
N VAL A 404 -8.16 0.40 -16.65
CA VAL A 404 -8.76 -0.93 -16.49
C VAL A 404 -7.66 -1.96 -16.68
N GLU A 405 -7.36 -2.71 -15.62
CA GLU A 405 -6.39 -3.79 -15.64
C GLU A 405 -7.13 -5.12 -15.75
N LEU A 406 -6.82 -5.91 -16.78
CA LEU A 406 -7.44 -7.20 -17.07
C LEU A 406 -6.34 -8.27 -17.09
N SER A 407 -6.46 -9.31 -16.28
CA SER A 407 -5.43 -10.35 -16.19
C SER A 407 -6.03 -11.75 -16.36
N VAL A 408 -5.33 -12.62 -17.09
CA VAL A 408 -5.68 -14.04 -17.24
C VAL A 408 -4.43 -14.92 -17.07
N PRO A 409 -4.54 -16.08 -16.40
CA PRO A 409 -3.41 -17.00 -16.26
C PRO A 409 -3.05 -17.65 -17.60
N ARG A 410 -1.75 -17.91 -17.83
CA ARG A 410 -1.27 -18.54 -19.08
C ARG A 410 -1.68 -19.99 -19.24
N GLN A 411 -1.84 -20.69 -18.13
CA GLN A 411 -2.41 -22.04 -18.07
C GLN A 411 -3.76 -21.89 -17.40
N GLY A 412 -4.84 -22.21 -18.12
CA GLY A 412 -6.16 -22.23 -17.51
C GLY A 412 -6.12 -23.21 -16.33
N GLU A 413 -6.20 -22.70 -15.11
CA GLU A 413 -6.51 -23.54 -13.96
C GLU A 413 -7.94 -24.03 -14.16
N THR A 414 -8.08 -25.16 -14.85
CA THR A 414 -9.35 -25.87 -14.91
C THR A 414 -9.59 -26.40 -13.51
N GLY A 415 -10.25 -25.58 -12.68
CA GLY A 415 -10.71 -25.95 -11.36
C GLY A 415 -11.54 -27.23 -11.47
N ARG A 416 -11.05 -28.28 -10.83
CA ARG A 416 -11.72 -29.57 -10.67
C ARG A 416 -12.68 -29.54 -9.50
#